data_AF-A0A7G9Y739-F1
#
_entry.id   AF-A0A7G9Y739-F1
#
_cell.length_a   1.000
_cell.length_b   1.000
_cell.length_c   1.000
_cell.angle_alpha   90.00
_cell.angle_beta   90.00
_cell.angle_gamma   90.00
#
_symmetry.space_group_name_H-M   'P 1'
#
loop_
_entity.id
_entity.type
_entity.pdbx_description
1 polymer ?
#
loop_
_entity_poly.entity_id
_entity_poly.type
_entity_poly.pdbx_seq_one_letter_code
_entity_poly.pdbx_strand_id
1 'polypeptide(L)'
;MEGARAAAAMLLAAKNPVLSVNGNVAALVPNETIELGRILDATIEINLFYRTDERVRAIADHLRAHGASDLLGEHPDPDAALPLAHPRSLVCRDGIHAADVVLVPLEDGDRCQTLVDMRKSVIAIDLNPLSRTAQSATITIVDNVVRAIPNMIELVQQIRDFSEDRLTEIILQYDNHDALQSAIAEIVERGWRSELS
;
A
#
# COMPACT_ATOMS: atom_id res chain seq x y z
N MET A 1 13.11 -2.72 -8.02
CA MET A 1 13.45 -1.62 -7.09
C MET A 1 12.88 -0.28 -7.53
N GLU A 2 12.77 0.01 -8.83
CA GLU A 2 12.27 1.30 -9.34
C GLU A 2 10.88 1.68 -8.80
N GLY A 3 9.91 0.76 -8.83
CA GLY A 3 8.57 1.02 -8.27
C GLY A 3 8.56 1.32 -6.77
N ALA A 4 9.43 0.69 -5.98
CA ALA A 4 9.54 0.98 -4.55
C ALA A 4 10.10 2.40 -4.30
N ARG A 5 11.01 2.88 -5.15
CA ARG A 5 11.56 4.24 -5.06
C ARG A 5 10.52 5.29 -5.45
N ALA A 6 9.76 5.04 -6.52
CA ALA A 6 8.66 5.91 -6.92
C ALA A 6 7.55 5.96 -5.86
N ALA A 7 7.21 4.81 -5.26
CA ALA A 7 6.28 4.72 -4.14
C ALA A 7 6.75 5.53 -2.91
N ALA A 8 8.03 5.39 -2.53
CA ALA A 8 8.61 6.16 -1.43
C ALA A 8 8.55 7.67 -1.70
N ALA A 9 8.88 8.10 -2.92
CA ALA A 9 8.79 9.51 -3.32
C ALA A 9 7.34 10.03 -3.28
N MET A 10 6.39 9.22 -3.76
CA MET A 10 4.96 9.55 -3.75
C MET A 10 4.39 9.68 -2.34
N LEU A 11 4.80 8.80 -1.42
CA LEU A 11 4.40 8.90 -0.01
C LEU A 11 5.01 10.11 0.69
N LEU A 12 6.28 10.44 0.41
CA LEU A 12 6.93 11.64 0.96
C LEU A 12 6.32 12.95 0.45
N ALA A 13 5.84 12.96 -0.80
CA ALA A 13 5.19 14.13 -1.40
C ALA A 13 3.69 14.25 -1.03
N ALA A 14 3.11 13.24 -0.37
CA ALA A 14 1.70 13.20 -0.04
C ALA A 14 1.34 14.19 1.07
N LYS A 15 0.13 14.75 1.01
CA LYS A 15 -0.42 15.61 2.07
C LYS A 15 -1.08 14.78 3.17
N ASN A 16 -1.78 13.72 2.79
CA ASN A 16 -2.50 12.83 3.69
C ASN A 16 -2.18 11.36 3.33
N PRO A 17 -0.93 10.90 3.51
CA PRO A 17 -0.57 9.51 3.23
C PRO A 17 -1.25 8.57 4.21
N VAL A 18 -1.84 7.48 3.68
CA VAL A 18 -2.46 6.42 4.50
C VAL A 18 -1.86 5.06 4.18
N LEU A 19 -1.50 4.33 5.24
CA LEU A 19 -1.07 2.93 5.18
C LEU A 19 -2.24 2.02 5.57
N SER A 20 -2.81 1.32 4.59
CA SER A 20 -3.89 0.36 4.83
C SER A 20 -3.31 -0.94 5.40
N VAL A 21 -3.86 -1.41 6.53
CA VAL A 21 -3.44 -2.64 7.19
C VAL A 21 -4.57 -3.67 7.20
N ASN A 22 -4.31 -4.82 6.58
CA ASN A 22 -5.17 -5.99 6.68
C ASN A 22 -4.54 -7.06 7.60
N GLY A 23 -5.21 -8.18 7.78
CA GLY A 23 -4.72 -9.26 8.65
C GLY A 23 -3.38 -9.87 8.22
N ASN A 24 -3.05 -9.89 6.93
CA ASN A 24 -1.77 -10.40 6.45
C ASN A 24 -0.64 -9.43 6.78
N VAL A 25 -0.85 -8.13 6.56
CA VAL A 25 0.13 -7.08 6.89
C VAL A 25 0.40 -7.07 8.40
N ALA A 26 -0.66 -7.08 9.21
CA ALA A 26 -0.54 -7.12 10.67
C ALA A 26 0.21 -8.36 11.17
N ALA A 27 0.06 -9.51 10.51
CA ALA A 27 0.73 -10.74 10.92
C ALA A 27 2.18 -10.84 10.44
N LEU A 28 2.51 -10.27 9.29
CA LEU A 28 3.81 -10.48 8.63
C LEU A 28 4.81 -9.35 8.86
N VAL A 29 4.35 -8.10 8.92
CA VAL A 29 5.20 -6.89 9.01
C VAL A 29 4.62 -5.82 9.94
N PRO A 30 4.19 -6.15 11.18
CA PRO A 30 3.57 -5.16 12.06
C PRO A 30 4.55 -4.03 12.42
N ASN A 31 5.78 -4.39 12.83
CA ASN A 31 6.79 -3.42 13.26
C ASN A 31 7.19 -2.47 12.13
N GLU A 32 7.46 -3.02 10.95
CA GLU A 32 7.93 -2.26 9.80
C GLU A 32 6.81 -1.38 9.24
N THR A 33 5.55 -1.82 9.29
CA THR A 33 4.42 -0.97 8.91
C THR A 33 4.28 0.23 9.86
N ILE A 34 4.43 0.00 11.17
CA ILE A 34 4.39 1.06 12.19
C ILE A 34 5.57 2.02 12.01
N GLU A 35 6.77 1.50 11.77
CA GLU A 35 7.95 2.32 11.50
C GLU A 35 7.78 3.16 10.24
N LEU A 36 7.30 2.56 9.14
CA LEU A 36 7.03 3.26 7.89
C LEU A 36 6.00 4.37 8.10
N GLY A 37 4.93 4.11 8.85
CA GLY A 37 3.94 5.12 9.22
C GLY A 37 4.57 6.29 9.96
N ARG A 38 5.37 6.00 10.99
CA ARG A 38 6.05 7.01 11.81
C ARG A 38 7.02 7.88 11.01
N ILE A 39 7.83 7.32 10.10
CA ILE A 39 8.82 8.12 9.36
C ILE A 39 8.18 8.98 8.26
N LEU A 40 6.99 8.61 7.80
CA LEU A 40 6.21 9.36 6.81
C LEU A 40 5.19 10.32 7.44
N ASP A 41 5.01 10.28 8.76
CA ASP A 41 3.87 10.91 9.45
C ASP A 41 2.52 10.48 8.82
N ALA A 42 2.43 9.20 8.43
CA ALA A 42 1.29 8.63 7.73
C ALA A 42 0.30 7.98 8.68
N THR A 43 -0.99 8.15 8.39
CA THR A 43 -2.07 7.51 9.14
C THR A 43 -2.11 6.01 8.85
N ILE A 44 -2.28 5.18 9.88
CA ILE A 44 -2.45 3.74 9.74
C ILE A 44 -3.94 3.41 9.92
N GLU A 45 -4.56 2.82 8.90
CA GLU A 45 -5.97 2.44 8.94
C GLU A 45 -6.16 0.92 8.76
N ILE A 46 -6.83 0.28 9.70
CA ILE A 46 -7.23 -1.13 9.59
C ILE A 46 -8.35 -1.25 8.57
N ASN A 47 -8.09 -1.97 7.48
CA ASN A 47 -9.06 -2.22 6.43
C ASN A 47 -9.11 -3.70 6.06
N LEU A 48 -10.32 -4.27 6.01
CA LEU A 48 -10.55 -5.71 5.88
C LEU A 48 -11.64 -6.01 4.85
N PHE A 49 -11.36 -6.99 3.99
CA PHE A 49 -12.37 -7.51 3.05
C PHE A 49 -13.50 -8.25 3.78
N TYR A 50 -13.15 -9.17 4.69
CA TYR A 50 -14.09 -9.89 5.55
C TYR A 50 -14.05 -9.31 6.96
N ARG A 51 -14.69 -8.16 7.12
CA ARG A 51 -14.71 -7.40 8.36
C ARG A 51 -15.62 -8.07 9.40
N THR A 52 -15.09 -8.30 10.59
CA THR A 52 -15.86 -8.59 11.82
C THR A 52 -15.24 -7.80 12.97
N ASP A 53 -16.05 -7.41 13.97
CA ASP A 53 -15.56 -6.64 15.11
C ASP A 53 -14.49 -7.39 15.91
N GLU A 54 -14.55 -8.72 15.92
CA GLU A 54 -13.53 -9.56 16.55
C GLU A 54 -12.18 -9.46 15.82
N ARG A 55 -12.18 -9.58 14.48
CA ARG A 55 -10.95 -9.50 13.68
C ARG A 55 -10.33 -8.11 13.75
N VAL A 56 -11.16 -7.06 13.70
CA VAL A 56 -10.70 -5.68 13.79
C VAL A 56 -10.03 -5.44 15.15
N ARG A 57 -10.67 -5.85 16.25
CA ARG A 57 -10.07 -5.76 17.60
C ARG A 57 -8.78 -6.55 17.70
N ALA A 58 -8.75 -7.79 17.23
CA ALA A 58 -7.54 -8.63 17.27
C ALA A 58 -6.36 -7.99 16.53
N ILE A 59 -6.61 -7.37 15.36
CA ILE A 59 -5.57 -6.65 14.60
C ILE A 59 -5.15 -5.38 15.34
N ALA A 60 -6.10 -4.58 15.83
CA ALA A 60 -5.81 -3.35 16.55
C ALA A 60 -4.96 -3.62 17.81
N ASP A 61 -5.35 -4.61 18.61
CA ASP A 61 -4.62 -5.02 19.81
C ASP A 61 -3.23 -5.55 19.47
N HIS A 62 -3.11 -6.33 18.38
CA HIS A 62 -1.82 -6.81 17.89
C HIS A 62 -0.89 -5.67 17.48
N LEU A 63 -1.38 -4.69 16.72
CA LEU A 63 -0.61 -3.52 16.30
C LEU A 63 -0.22 -2.64 17.50
N ARG A 64 -1.12 -2.43 18.45
CA ARG A 64 -0.83 -1.72 19.71
C ARG A 64 0.25 -2.42 20.53
N ALA A 65 0.22 -3.76 20.59
CA ALA A 65 1.26 -4.53 21.25
C ALA A 65 2.64 -4.37 20.58
N HIS A 66 2.68 -4.01 19.30
CA HIS A 66 3.90 -3.65 18.56
C HIS A 66 4.21 -2.15 18.57
N GLY A 67 3.47 -1.35 19.35
CA GLY A 67 3.74 0.07 19.57
C GLY A 67 2.99 1.03 18.65
N ALA A 68 1.96 0.59 17.92
CA ALA A 68 1.12 1.49 17.15
C ALA A 68 0.30 2.41 18.08
N SER A 69 0.26 3.70 17.74
CA SER A 69 -0.68 4.68 18.30
C SER A 69 -1.62 5.18 17.19
N ASP A 70 -2.74 5.79 17.59
CA ASP A 70 -3.63 6.55 16.68
C ASP A 70 -4.13 5.76 15.45
N LEU A 71 -4.39 4.46 15.65
CA LEU A 71 -4.94 3.58 14.63
C LEU A 71 -6.37 3.99 14.26
N LEU A 72 -6.63 4.08 12.95
CA LEU A 72 -7.98 4.17 12.41
C LEU A 72 -8.51 2.79 12.01
N GLY A 73 -9.81 2.73 11.71
CA GLY A 73 -10.44 1.53 11.15
C GLY A 73 -11.19 0.66 12.16
N GLU A 74 -11.11 0.94 13.46
CA GLU A 74 -11.96 0.29 14.48
C GLU A 74 -13.42 0.72 14.37
N HIS A 75 -13.66 2.00 14.13
CA HIS A 75 -14.98 2.62 14.03
C HIS A 75 -15.10 3.43 12.72
N PRO A 76 -15.34 2.78 11.57
CA PRO A 76 -15.44 3.46 10.28
C PRO A 76 -16.69 4.35 10.23
N ASP A 77 -16.60 5.44 9.47
CA ASP A 77 -17.67 6.43 9.35
C ASP A 77 -18.65 6.02 8.24
N PRO A 78 -19.95 5.83 8.54
CA PRO A 78 -20.92 5.37 7.53
C PRO A 78 -21.05 6.27 6.30
N ASP A 79 -20.83 7.57 6.46
CA ASP A 79 -20.93 8.57 5.40
C ASP A 79 -19.59 8.87 4.70
N ALA A 80 -18.51 8.20 5.10
CA ALA A 80 -17.24 8.17 4.39
C ALA A 80 -17.09 6.95 3.46
N ALA A 81 -18.11 6.07 3.41
CA ALA A 81 -18.04 4.79 2.74
C ALA A 81 -17.71 4.88 1.24
N LEU A 82 -16.86 3.97 0.76
CA LEU A 82 -16.55 3.81 -0.66
C LEU A 82 -17.77 3.28 -1.44
N PRO A 83 -17.89 3.53 -2.75
CA PRO A 83 -18.99 2.99 -3.58
C PRO A 83 -18.82 1.48 -3.88
N LEU A 84 -18.75 0.66 -2.84
CA LEU A 84 -18.56 -0.80 -2.87
C LEU A 84 -19.63 -1.53 -2.06
N ALA A 85 -19.67 -2.86 -2.20
CA ALA A 85 -20.49 -3.72 -1.34
C ALA A 85 -20.14 -3.52 0.15
N HIS A 86 -21.18 -3.45 1.00
CA HIS A 86 -21.14 -2.85 2.33
C HIS A 86 -19.94 -3.21 3.23
N PRO A 87 -19.46 -4.46 3.36
CA PRO A 87 -18.31 -4.73 4.24
C PRO A 87 -16.99 -4.14 3.72
N ARG A 88 -16.85 -4.02 2.38
CA ARG A 88 -15.64 -3.55 1.69
C ARG A 88 -15.57 -2.04 1.53
N SER A 89 -16.70 -1.35 1.75
CA SER A 89 -16.80 0.09 1.61
C SER A 89 -16.39 0.87 2.86
N LEU A 90 -16.30 0.21 4.01
CA LEU A 90 -16.11 0.86 5.30
C LEU A 90 -14.68 1.40 5.43
N VAL A 91 -14.58 2.72 5.57
CA VAL A 91 -13.33 3.45 5.78
C VAL A 91 -13.57 4.58 6.80
N CYS A 92 -12.49 5.14 7.35
CA CYS A 92 -12.59 6.32 8.22
C CYS A 92 -12.52 7.62 7.41
N ARG A 93 -13.28 8.63 7.82
CA ARG A 93 -13.29 9.96 7.19
C ARG A 93 -11.89 10.56 7.16
N ASP A 94 -11.22 10.52 8.30
CA ASP A 94 -9.90 11.14 8.49
C ASP A 94 -8.75 10.25 8.02
N GLY A 95 -9.07 9.06 7.48
CA GLY A 95 -8.09 8.14 6.90
C GLY A 95 -8.25 7.99 5.39
N ILE A 96 -8.52 6.77 4.91
CA ILE A 96 -8.57 6.43 3.48
C ILE A 96 -9.50 7.36 2.71
N HIS A 97 -10.60 7.82 3.31
CA HIS A 97 -11.53 8.75 2.66
C HIS A 97 -10.88 10.12 2.33
N ALA A 98 -10.14 10.72 3.27
CA ALA A 98 -9.44 12.00 3.08
C ALA A 98 -8.06 11.87 2.39
N ALA A 99 -7.53 10.65 2.26
CA ALA A 99 -6.21 10.39 1.69
C ALA A 99 -6.06 10.86 0.23
N ASP A 100 -4.90 11.42 -0.10
CA ASP A 100 -4.46 11.64 -1.48
C ASP A 100 -3.62 10.46 -2.00
N VAL A 101 -2.81 9.84 -1.13
CA VAL A 101 -2.02 8.64 -1.42
C VAL A 101 -2.35 7.52 -0.44
N VAL A 102 -2.59 6.30 -0.96
CA VAL A 102 -2.89 5.12 -0.12
C VAL A 102 -1.98 3.94 -0.51
N LEU A 103 -1.26 3.40 0.47
CA LEU A 103 -0.55 2.13 0.35
C LEU A 103 -1.51 0.98 0.70
N VAL A 104 -1.70 0.03 -0.22
CA VAL A 104 -2.60 -1.13 -0.08
C VAL A 104 -1.89 -2.45 -0.37
N PRO A 105 -1.21 -3.06 0.62
CA PRO A 105 -0.55 -4.35 0.42
C PRO A 105 -1.56 -5.50 0.41
N LEU A 106 -1.41 -6.47 -0.51
CA LEU A 106 -2.24 -7.68 -0.59
C LEU A 106 -3.75 -7.36 -0.69
N GLU A 107 -4.11 -6.48 -1.63
CA GLU A 107 -5.43 -5.85 -1.73
C GLU A 107 -6.39 -6.51 -2.73
N ASP A 108 -7.69 -6.34 -2.52
CA ASP A 108 -8.74 -6.69 -3.50
C ASP A 108 -8.81 -5.71 -4.68
N GLY A 109 -8.92 -6.27 -5.89
CA GLY A 109 -8.92 -5.51 -7.13
C GLY A 109 -10.08 -4.51 -7.25
N ASP A 110 -11.28 -4.86 -6.77
CA ASP A 110 -12.43 -3.93 -6.84
C ASP A 110 -12.19 -2.70 -5.97
N ARG A 111 -11.56 -2.90 -4.80
CA ARG A 111 -11.24 -1.81 -3.89
C ARG A 111 -10.13 -0.93 -4.43
N CYS A 112 -9.07 -1.53 -4.96
CA CYS A 112 -8.00 -0.79 -5.65
C CYS A 112 -8.57 0.09 -6.76
N GLN A 113 -9.39 -0.48 -7.64
CA GLN A 113 -10.02 0.27 -8.74
C GLN A 113 -10.89 1.41 -8.21
N THR A 114 -11.69 1.16 -7.17
CA THR A 114 -12.55 2.19 -6.58
C THR A 114 -11.74 3.37 -6.03
N LEU A 115 -10.63 3.12 -5.35
CA LEU A 115 -9.76 4.18 -4.84
C LEU A 115 -9.15 5.01 -5.98
N VAL A 116 -8.74 4.35 -7.07
CA VAL A 116 -8.23 5.02 -8.28
C VAL A 116 -9.33 5.84 -8.97
N ASP A 117 -10.54 5.32 -9.08
CA ASP A 117 -11.70 6.03 -9.66
C ASP A 117 -12.06 7.27 -8.83
N MET A 118 -11.80 7.23 -7.52
CA MET A 118 -11.88 8.37 -6.60
C MET A 118 -10.70 9.34 -6.70
N ARG A 119 -9.83 9.17 -7.71
CA ARG A 119 -8.64 9.99 -8.00
C ARG A 119 -7.57 9.99 -6.91
N LYS A 120 -7.52 8.93 -6.10
CA LYS A 120 -6.43 8.71 -5.15
C LYS A 120 -5.28 8.06 -5.88
N SER A 121 -4.05 8.40 -5.52
CA SER A 121 -2.89 7.63 -5.95
C SER A 121 -2.78 6.38 -5.08
N VAL A 122 -2.81 5.21 -5.73
CA VAL A 122 -2.82 3.93 -5.04
C VAL A 122 -1.50 3.22 -5.28
N ILE A 123 -0.80 2.88 -4.20
CA ILE A 123 0.43 2.10 -4.22
C ILE A 123 0.08 0.69 -3.76
N ALA A 124 0.25 -0.30 -4.63
CA ALA A 124 0.02 -1.71 -4.32
C ALA A 124 1.34 -2.44 -4.04
N ILE A 125 1.30 -3.41 -3.14
CA ILE A 125 2.33 -4.45 -3.02
C ILE A 125 1.65 -5.78 -3.30
N ASP A 126 2.01 -6.41 -4.42
CA ASP A 126 1.40 -7.66 -4.88
C ASP A 126 2.46 -8.52 -5.60
N LEU A 127 2.53 -9.80 -5.26
CA LEU A 127 3.43 -10.74 -5.92
C LEU A 127 3.00 -11.07 -7.36
N ASN A 128 1.71 -10.89 -7.67
CA ASN A 128 1.16 -11.23 -8.97
C ASN A 128 1.04 -9.97 -9.86
N PRO A 129 1.95 -9.77 -10.85
CA PRO A 129 1.87 -8.61 -11.74
C PRO A 129 0.63 -8.64 -12.66
N LEU A 130 -0.06 -9.77 -12.77
CA LEU A 130 -1.27 -9.94 -13.59
C LEU A 130 -2.56 -9.71 -12.78
N SER A 131 -2.48 -9.43 -11.48
CA SER A 131 -3.67 -9.24 -10.67
C SER A 131 -4.41 -7.96 -11.08
N ARG A 132 -5.72 -7.91 -10.84
CA ARG A 132 -6.51 -6.69 -11.07
C ARG A 132 -5.96 -5.52 -10.24
N THR A 133 -5.56 -5.78 -9.00
CA THR A 133 -4.91 -4.80 -8.12
C THR A 133 -3.64 -4.24 -8.76
N ALA A 134 -2.74 -5.11 -9.22
CA ALA A 134 -1.48 -4.74 -9.84
C ALA A 134 -1.69 -3.87 -11.09
N GLN A 135 -2.67 -4.22 -11.91
CA GLN A 135 -2.98 -3.52 -13.16
C GLN A 135 -3.72 -2.19 -12.94
N SER A 136 -4.51 -2.08 -11.87
CA SER A 136 -5.28 -0.86 -11.56
C SER A 136 -4.49 0.19 -10.78
N ALA A 137 -3.52 -0.21 -9.95
CA ALA A 137 -2.81 0.71 -9.07
C ALA A 137 -1.97 1.74 -9.84
N THR A 138 -1.75 2.91 -9.22
CA THR A 138 -0.86 3.95 -9.75
C THR A 138 0.59 3.47 -9.78
N ILE A 139 1.01 2.76 -8.72
CA ILE A 139 2.31 2.12 -8.61
C ILE A 139 2.11 0.72 -8.04
N THR A 140 2.70 -0.29 -8.66
CA THR A 140 2.73 -1.66 -8.15
C THR A 140 4.15 -2.09 -7.86
N ILE A 141 4.40 -2.44 -6.61
CA ILE A 141 5.63 -3.09 -6.18
C ILE A 141 5.42 -4.60 -6.29
N VAL A 142 5.99 -5.21 -7.32
CA VAL A 142 5.96 -6.66 -7.53
C VAL A 142 6.99 -7.35 -6.64
N ASP A 143 6.70 -7.45 -5.35
CA ASP A 143 7.57 -8.08 -4.36
C ASP A 143 6.78 -8.62 -3.15
N ASN A 144 7.42 -9.43 -2.31
CA ASN A 144 6.82 -9.90 -1.08
C ASN A 144 6.78 -8.76 -0.06
N VAL A 145 5.65 -8.58 0.62
CA VAL A 145 5.46 -7.55 1.65
C VAL A 145 6.55 -7.54 2.72
N VAL A 146 7.07 -8.73 3.09
CA VAL A 146 8.15 -8.88 4.09
C VAL A 146 9.49 -8.31 3.65
N ARG A 147 9.68 -8.06 2.35
CA ARG A 147 10.84 -7.37 1.79
C ARG A 147 10.51 -5.95 1.36
N ALA A 148 9.33 -5.77 0.77
CA ALA A 148 8.90 -4.50 0.21
C ALA A 148 8.82 -3.40 1.27
N ILE A 149 8.18 -3.65 2.43
CA ILE A 149 8.04 -2.63 3.48
C ILE A 149 9.40 -2.23 4.08
N PRO A 150 10.29 -3.15 4.49
CA PRO A 150 11.65 -2.79 4.90
C PRO A 150 12.42 -1.98 3.85
N ASN A 151 12.38 -2.41 2.58
CA ASN A 151 13.05 -1.70 1.49
C ASN A 151 12.48 -0.28 1.30
N MET A 152 11.17 -0.10 1.47
CA MET A 152 10.54 1.22 1.42
C MET A 152 11.02 2.12 2.57
N ILE A 153 11.20 1.59 3.78
CA ILE A 153 11.77 2.35 4.91
C ILE A 153 13.16 2.87 4.56
N GLU A 154 14.04 2.01 4.03
CA GLU A 154 15.39 2.40 3.61
C GLU A 154 15.34 3.47 2.51
N LEU A 155 14.47 3.31 1.51
CA LEU A 155 14.32 4.26 0.42
C LEU A 155 13.78 5.61 0.89
N VAL A 156 12.77 5.62 1.77
CA VAL A 156 12.25 6.85 2.39
C VAL A 156 13.36 7.56 3.13
N GLN A 157 14.16 6.86 3.94
CA GLN A 157 15.28 7.46 4.65
C GLN A 157 16.35 8.04 3.70
N GLN A 158 16.62 7.39 2.57
CA GLN A 158 17.60 7.84 1.58
C GLN A 158 17.17 9.11 0.84
N ILE A 159 15.86 9.29 0.61
CA ILE A 159 15.34 10.37 -0.24
C ILE A 159 14.51 11.43 0.52
N ARG A 160 14.35 11.30 1.84
CA ARG A 160 13.53 12.22 2.65
C ARG A 160 13.93 13.69 2.57
N ASP A 161 15.20 13.97 2.30
CA ASP A 161 15.76 15.32 2.23
C ASP A 161 15.77 15.88 0.79
N PHE A 162 15.17 15.17 -0.17
CA PHE A 162 15.05 15.65 -1.54
C PHE A 162 14.03 16.78 -1.62
N SER A 163 14.26 17.74 -2.52
CA SER A 163 13.27 18.79 -2.78
C SER A 163 12.01 18.23 -3.43
N GLU A 164 10.90 18.96 -3.30
CA GLU A 164 9.63 18.61 -3.96
C GLU A 164 9.79 18.39 -5.47
N ASP A 165 10.58 19.22 -6.15
CA ASP A 165 10.87 19.06 -7.58
C ASP A 165 11.57 17.73 -7.89
N ARG A 166 12.48 17.28 -7.02
CA ARG A 166 13.22 16.02 -7.18
C ARG A 166 12.34 14.81 -6.89
N LEU A 167 11.46 14.89 -5.88
CA LEU A 167 10.47 13.84 -5.64
C LEU A 167 9.50 13.75 -6.83
N THR A 168 9.05 14.89 -7.35
CA THR A 168 8.17 14.98 -8.53
C THR A 168 8.83 14.40 -9.76
N GLU A 169 10.12 14.69 -9.99
CA GLU A 169 10.89 14.10 -11.09
C GLU A 169 10.90 12.55 -11.02
N ILE A 170 11.16 11.98 -9.84
CA ILE A 170 11.14 10.53 -9.63
C ILE A 170 9.75 9.95 -9.94
N ILE A 171 8.69 10.62 -9.50
CA ILE A 171 7.32 10.15 -9.71
C ILE A 171 6.95 10.20 -11.19
N LEU A 172 7.29 11.29 -11.91
CA LEU A 172 6.95 11.48 -13.32
C LEU A 172 7.74 10.58 -14.28
N GLN A 173 8.91 10.11 -13.87
CA GLN A 173 9.73 9.19 -14.67
C GLN A 173 9.26 7.73 -14.55
N TYR A 174 8.42 7.41 -13.57
CA TYR A 174 7.96 6.05 -13.34
C TYR A 174 6.72 5.72 -14.20
N ASP A 175 6.81 4.61 -14.94
CA ASP A 175 5.68 4.04 -15.67
C ASP A 175 5.33 2.65 -15.08
N ASN A 176 4.11 2.52 -14.55
CA ASN A 176 3.67 1.28 -13.92
C ASN A 176 3.43 0.16 -14.94
N HIS A 177 3.02 0.49 -16.16
CA HIS A 177 2.80 -0.50 -17.21
C HIS A 177 4.12 -1.16 -17.61
N ASP A 178 5.15 -0.35 -17.87
CA ASP A 178 6.48 -0.84 -18.22
C ASP A 178 7.12 -1.65 -17.09
N ALA A 179 6.91 -1.23 -15.83
CA ALA A 179 7.36 -1.97 -14.66
C ALA A 179 6.71 -3.36 -14.55
N LEU A 180 5.40 -3.47 -14.81
CA LEU A 180 4.69 -4.74 -14.81
C LEU A 180 5.11 -5.65 -15.97
N GLN A 181 5.30 -5.10 -17.17
CA GLN A 181 5.82 -5.87 -18.32
C GLN A 181 7.21 -6.43 -18.02
N SER A 182 8.08 -5.62 -17.41
CA SER A 182 9.41 -6.06 -16.99
C SER A 182 9.36 -7.19 -15.97
N ALA A 183 8.46 -7.09 -14.98
CA ALA A 183 8.26 -8.17 -14.00
C ALA A 183 7.76 -9.46 -14.64
N ILE A 184 6.82 -9.38 -15.59
CA ILE A 184 6.31 -10.54 -16.34
C ILE A 184 7.44 -11.18 -17.18
N ALA A 185 8.22 -10.37 -17.89
CA ALA A 185 9.34 -10.85 -18.70
C ALA A 185 10.37 -11.60 -17.84
N GLU A 186 10.67 -11.08 -16.65
CA GLU A 186 11.58 -11.73 -15.69
C GLU A 186 11.04 -13.08 -15.20
N ILE A 187 9.73 -13.15 -14.86
CA ILE A 187 9.08 -14.41 -14.48
C ILE A 187 9.19 -15.44 -15.60
N VAL A 188 8.86 -15.04 -16.83
CA VAL A 188 8.93 -15.91 -18.02
C VAL A 188 10.37 -16.41 -18.20
N GLU A 189 11.34 -15.51 -18.28
CA GLU A 189 12.75 -15.87 -18.50
C GLU A 189 13.28 -16.85 -17.44
N ARG A 190 12.96 -16.62 -16.16
CA ARG A 190 13.37 -17.52 -15.07
C ARG A 190 12.67 -18.88 -15.15
N GLY A 191 11.39 -18.90 -15.53
CA GLY A 191 10.63 -20.14 -15.76
C GLY A 191 11.28 -21.01 -16.83
N TRP A 192 11.59 -20.44 -18.00
CA TRP A 192 12.27 -21.17 -19.09
C TRP A 192 13.64 -21.71 -18.69
N ARG A 193 14.43 -20.95 -17.91
CA ARG A 193 15.74 -21.42 -17.43
C ARG A 193 15.63 -22.60 -16.45
N SER A 194 14.56 -22.66 -15.65
CA SER A 194 14.34 -23.76 -14.70
C SER A 194 13.91 -25.07 -15.37
N GLU A 195 13.34 -25.03 -16.58
CA GLU A 195 12.99 -26.23 -17.35
C GLU A 195 14.19 -26.82 -18.13
N LEU A 196 15.25 -26.04 -18.30
CA LEU A 196 16.47 -26.42 -19.03
C LEU A 196 17.63 -26.89 -18.11
N SER A 197 17.42 -26.87 -16.78
CA SER A 197 18.40 -27.28 -15.75
C SER A 197 17.94 -28.54 -15.01
#